data_AF-A0A2D6HJD7-F1
#
_entry.id   AF-A0A2D6HJD7-F1
#
_cell.length_a   1.000
_cell.length_b   1.000
_cell.length_c   1.000
_cell.angle_alpha   90.00
_cell.angle_beta   90.00
_cell.angle_gamma   90.00
#
_symmetry.space_group_name_H-M   'P 1'
#
loop_
_entity.id
_entity.type
_entity.pdbx_description
1 polymer ?
#
loop_
_entity_poly.entity_id
_entity_poly.type
_entity_poly.pdbx_seq_one_letter_code
_entity_poly.pdbx_strand_id
1 'polypeptide(L)'
;MSERITKITLAPPPEQPPVQPVPAISPLASWFLPPLFLASAAAGVALVLHGPDALFGWAMGAVFGTGLAWLAVSILFPPTIDRRCPRCGEEGVERLDRQATHGIHCTRCGLRDETISSFLLAEEEGSLEEIVMVERGRQPRPAASGGGSGGAAR
;
A
#
# COMPACT_ATOMS: atom_id res chain seq x y z
N MET A 1 44.23 -28.39 -1.47
CA MET A 1 42.77 -28.34 -1.21
C MET A 1 42.23 -27.19 -2.02
N SER A 2 41.49 -27.49 -3.07
CA SER A 2 41.15 -26.56 -4.16
C SER A 2 39.73 -26.04 -3.96
N GLU A 3 39.59 -24.76 -3.59
CA GLU A 3 38.31 -24.06 -3.54
C GLU A 3 37.74 -23.91 -4.96
N ARG A 4 36.69 -24.68 -5.28
CA ARG A 4 35.86 -24.40 -6.45
C ARG A 4 34.89 -23.29 -6.08
N ILE A 5 35.23 -22.08 -6.50
CA ILE A 5 34.30 -20.95 -6.54
C ILE A 5 33.24 -21.30 -7.58
N THR A 6 32.11 -21.85 -7.12
CA THR A 6 30.94 -22.11 -7.94
C THR A 6 30.37 -20.76 -8.33
N LYS A 7 30.70 -20.31 -9.54
CA LYS A 7 30.17 -19.10 -10.14
C LYS A 7 28.66 -19.31 -10.34
N ILE A 8 27.86 -18.80 -9.40
CA ILE A 8 26.40 -18.80 -9.51
C ILE A 8 26.07 -17.85 -10.65
N THR A 9 25.86 -18.41 -11.84
CA THR A 9 25.33 -17.67 -12.97
C THR A 9 23.87 -17.37 -12.64
N LEU A 10 23.59 -16.17 -12.12
CA LEU A 10 22.23 -15.70 -11.94
C LEU A 10 21.55 -15.69 -13.32
N ALA A 11 20.42 -16.39 -13.43
CA ALA A 11 19.53 -16.23 -14.56
C ALA A 11 19.10 -14.75 -14.67
N PRO A 12 18.94 -14.21 -15.89
CA PRO A 12 18.41 -12.86 -16.07
C PRO A 12 17.07 -12.74 -15.32
N PRO A 13 16.81 -11.59 -14.67
CA PRO A 13 15.57 -11.39 -13.92
C PRO A 13 14.37 -11.63 -14.84
N PRO A 14 13.31 -12.31 -14.36
CA PRO A 14 12.12 -12.51 -15.15
C PRO A 14 11.59 -11.15 -15.60
N GLU A 15 11.24 -11.06 -16.88
CA GLU A 15 10.65 -9.88 -17.49
C GLU A 15 9.39 -9.51 -16.70
N GLN A 16 9.47 -8.42 -15.93
CA GLN A 16 8.35 -7.99 -15.12
C GLN A 16 7.18 -7.68 -16.06
N PRO A 17 5.96 -8.19 -15.78
CA PRO A 17 4.80 -7.81 -16.56
C PRO A 17 4.66 -6.29 -16.54
N PRO A 18 4.23 -5.68 -17.65
CA PRO A 18 4.12 -4.22 -17.74
C PRO A 18 3.29 -3.71 -16.57
N VAL A 19 3.88 -2.81 -15.78
CA VAL A 19 3.17 -2.13 -14.68
C VAL A 19 1.95 -1.46 -15.31
N GLN A 20 0.76 -1.94 -14.95
CA GLN A 20 -0.48 -1.34 -15.41
C GLN A 20 -0.46 0.13 -14.94
N PRO A 21 -0.57 1.10 -15.85
CA PRO A 21 -0.56 2.50 -15.45
C PRO A 21 -1.77 2.73 -14.54
N VAL A 22 -1.51 3.19 -13.31
CA VAL A 22 -2.56 3.70 -12.43
C VAL A 22 -3.37 4.70 -13.25
N PRO A 23 -4.70 4.61 -13.30
CA PRO A 23 -5.51 5.52 -14.09
C PRO A 23 -5.13 6.95 -13.69
N ALA A 24 -4.50 7.66 -14.63
CA ALA A 24 -4.04 9.01 -14.37
C ALA A 24 -5.28 9.87 -14.11
N ILE A 25 -5.35 10.47 -12.92
CA ILE A 25 -6.37 11.47 -12.63
C ILE A 25 -6.20 12.56 -13.69
N SER A 26 -7.29 12.91 -14.37
CA SER A 26 -7.21 13.88 -15.45
C SER A 26 -6.64 15.20 -14.91
N PRO A 27 -5.72 15.86 -15.64
CA PRO A 27 -5.12 17.11 -15.19
C PRO A 27 -6.17 18.21 -14.97
N LEU A 28 -7.32 18.08 -15.64
CA LEU A 28 -8.48 18.94 -15.43
C LEU A 28 -9.09 18.72 -14.04
N ALA A 29 -9.29 17.47 -13.62
CA ALA A 29 -9.84 17.16 -12.30
C ALA A 29 -8.90 17.60 -11.17
N SER A 30 -7.59 17.46 -11.34
CA SER A 30 -6.62 17.92 -10.33
C SER A 30 -6.57 19.44 -10.19
N TRP A 31 -6.85 20.20 -11.27
CA TRP A 31 -6.91 21.66 -11.23
C TRP A 31 -8.20 22.20 -10.60
N PHE A 32 -9.34 21.51 -10.81
CA PHE A 32 -10.62 21.91 -10.24
C PHE A 32 -10.82 21.50 -8.78
N LEU A 33 -10.10 20.47 -8.30
CA LEU A 33 -10.26 19.98 -6.93
C LEU A 33 -10.01 21.07 -5.87
N PRO A 34 -8.88 21.79 -5.87
CA PRO A 34 -8.58 22.78 -4.83
C PRO A 34 -9.60 23.93 -4.71
N PRO A 35 -10.01 24.62 -5.81
CA PRO A 35 -11.01 25.68 -5.70
C PRO A 35 -12.39 25.14 -5.30
N LEU A 36 -12.74 23.92 -5.70
CA LEU A 36 -13.99 23.28 -5.27
C LEU A 36 -14.01 23.04 -3.75
N PHE A 37 -12.89 22.57 -3.17
CA PHE A 37 -12.76 22.39 -1.73
C PHE A 37 -12.85 23.73 -0.98
N LEU A 38 -12.21 24.78 -1.49
CA LEU A 38 -12.30 26.12 -0.92
C LEU A 38 -13.73 26.68 -0.96
N ALA A 39 -14.43 26.52 -2.10
CA ALA A 39 -15.81 26.94 -2.24
C ALA A 39 -16.74 26.18 -1.27
N SER A 40 -16.53 24.88 -1.12
CA SER A 40 -17.26 24.04 -0.16
C SER A 40 -17.04 24.51 1.29
N ALA A 41 -15.79 24.77 1.67
CA ALA A 41 -15.46 25.27 3.01
C ALA A 41 -16.08 26.66 3.27
N ALA A 42 -15.99 27.58 2.30
CA ALA A 42 -16.58 28.91 2.40
C ALA A 42 -18.11 28.85 2.53
N ALA A 43 -18.76 27.97 1.77
CA ALA A 43 -20.21 27.73 1.88
C ALA A 43 -20.58 27.21 3.27
N GLY A 44 -19.81 26.26 3.82
CA GLY A 44 -20.00 25.76 5.18
C GLY A 44 -19.88 26.86 6.24
N VAL A 45 -18.85 27.71 6.14
CA VAL A 45 -18.66 28.86 7.05
C VAL A 45 -19.81 29.87 6.93
N ALA A 46 -20.24 30.19 5.70
CA ALA A 46 -21.35 31.11 5.48
C ALA A 46 -22.67 30.59 6.10
N LEU A 47 -22.91 29.28 6.02
CA LEU A 47 -24.05 28.59 6.63
C LEU A 47 -24.01 28.67 8.17
N VAL A 48 -22.84 28.51 8.78
CA VAL A 48 -22.68 28.65 10.25
C VAL A 48 -22.95 30.09 10.71
N LEU A 49 -22.53 31.09 9.93
CA LEU A 49 -22.64 32.50 10.31
C LEU A 49 -24.06 33.09 10.12
N HIS A 50 -24.92 32.49 9.29
CA HIS A 50 -26.28 32.99 9.04
C HIS A 50 -27.35 32.55 10.07
N GLY A 51 -26.97 31.74 11.07
CA GLY A 51 -27.85 31.33 12.15
C GLY A 51 -28.65 30.03 11.87
N PRO A 52 -29.40 29.54 12.87
CA PRO A 52 -30.06 28.23 12.84
C PRO A 52 -31.36 28.29 12.02
N ASP A 53 -31.22 28.46 10.72
CA ASP A 53 -32.31 28.16 9.79
C ASP A 53 -32.49 26.65 9.66
N ALA A 54 -33.73 26.19 9.48
CA ALA A 54 -34.02 24.76 9.26
C ALA A 54 -33.18 24.17 8.11
N LEU A 55 -32.80 24.99 7.13
CA LEU A 55 -31.91 24.64 6.03
C LEU A 55 -30.51 24.21 6.50
N PHE A 56 -29.96 24.87 7.53
CA PHE A 56 -28.67 24.50 8.14
C PHE A 56 -28.74 23.11 8.77
N GLY A 57 -29.84 22.82 9.47
CA GLY A 57 -30.10 21.50 10.06
C GLY A 57 -30.16 20.39 9.01
N TRP A 58 -30.88 20.61 7.91
CA TRP A 58 -30.96 19.65 6.80
C TRP A 58 -29.60 19.46 6.10
N ALA A 59 -28.86 20.54 5.85
CA ALA A 59 -27.55 20.47 5.21
C ALA A 59 -26.53 19.69 6.07
N MET A 60 -26.43 20.03 7.36
CA MET A 60 -25.55 19.31 8.29
C MET A 60 -25.98 17.86 8.49
N GLY A 61 -27.29 17.60 8.59
CA GLY A 61 -27.84 16.25 8.68
C GLY A 61 -27.53 15.40 7.45
N ALA A 62 -27.61 15.99 6.24
CA ALA A 62 -27.27 15.30 5.00
C ALA A 62 -25.78 14.97 4.92
N VAL A 63 -24.89 15.91 5.28
CA VAL A 63 -23.43 15.68 5.27
C VAL A 63 -23.06 14.60 6.30
N PHE A 64 -23.56 14.73 7.52
CA PHE A 64 -23.29 13.77 8.58
C PHE A 64 -23.88 12.39 8.27
N GLY A 65 -25.12 12.34 7.79
CA GLY A 65 -25.78 11.10 7.36
C GLY A 65 -25.05 10.42 6.21
N THR A 66 -24.57 11.18 5.22
CA THR A 66 -23.75 10.65 4.12
C THR A 66 -22.43 10.09 4.64
N GLY A 67 -21.76 10.80 5.56
CA GLY A 67 -20.53 10.33 6.20
C GLY A 67 -20.74 9.03 6.97
N LEU A 68 -21.82 8.92 7.75
CA LEU A 68 -22.19 7.70 8.47
C LEU A 68 -22.54 6.55 7.52
N ALA A 69 -23.28 6.82 6.45
CA ALA A 69 -23.60 5.81 5.44
C ALA A 69 -22.34 5.30 4.74
N TRP A 70 -21.42 6.19 4.36
CA TRP A 70 -20.13 5.83 3.77
C TRP A 70 -19.28 4.99 4.72
N LEU A 71 -19.22 5.39 6.00
CA LEU A 71 -18.53 4.63 7.03
C LEU A 71 -19.15 3.24 7.22
N ALA A 72 -20.48 3.14 7.26
CA ALA A 72 -21.18 1.87 7.35
C ALA A 72 -20.88 0.97 6.15
N VAL A 73 -20.85 1.52 4.92
CA VAL A 73 -20.45 0.76 3.72
C VAL A 73 -19.01 0.28 3.84
N SER A 74 -18.09 1.11 4.33
CA SER A 74 -16.68 0.74 4.49
C SER A 74 -16.48 -0.38 5.53
N ILE A 75 -17.30 -0.39 6.60
CA ILE A 75 -17.28 -1.43 7.63
C ILE A 75 -17.95 -2.73 7.16
N LEU A 76 -19.07 -2.62 6.44
CA LEU A 76 -19.88 -3.77 6.00
C LEU A 76 -19.30 -4.44 4.74
N PHE A 77 -18.58 -3.70 3.92
CA PHE A 77 -17.94 -4.17 2.69
C PHE A 77 -16.44 -3.87 2.74
N PRO A 78 -15.69 -4.54 3.64
CA PRO A 78 -14.24 -4.40 3.65
C PRO A 78 -13.69 -4.78 2.26
N PRO A 79 -12.66 -4.08 1.76
CA PRO A 79 -12.06 -4.41 0.48
C PRO A 79 -11.47 -5.82 0.54
N THR A 80 -11.98 -6.72 -0.29
CA THR A 80 -11.40 -8.07 -0.45
C THR A 80 -10.05 -7.95 -1.13
N ILE A 81 -9.00 -8.52 -0.54
CA ILE A 81 -7.68 -8.55 -1.16
C ILE A 81 -7.74 -9.38 -2.43
N ASP A 82 -7.24 -8.82 -3.54
CA ASP A 82 -7.21 -9.52 -4.81
C ASP A 82 -6.14 -10.64 -4.76
N ARG A 83 -6.60 -11.90 -4.74
CA ARG A 83 -5.73 -13.10 -4.75
C ARG A 83 -5.43 -13.61 -6.17
N ARG A 84 -5.64 -12.78 -7.18
CA ARG A 84 -5.36 -13.11 -8.57
C ARG A 84 -3.87 -13.09 -8.86
N CYS A 85 -3.42 -14.12 -9.56
CA CYS A 85 -2.04 -14.23 -9.99
C CYS A 85 -1.73 -13.15 -11.04
N PRO A 86 -0.65 -12.35 -10.88
CA PRO A 86 -0.29 -11.33 -11.86
C PRO A 86 0.11 -11.92 -13.23
N ARG A 87 0.44 -13.23 -13.28
CA ARG A 87 0.81 -13.92 -14.52
C ARG A 87 -0.38 -14.52 -15.26
N CYS A 88 -1.26 -15.27 -14.56
CA CYS A 88 -2.36 -15.98 -15.21
C CYS A 88 -3.75 -15.40 -14.94
N GLY A 89 -3.89 -14.43 -14.04
CA GLY A 89 -5.17 -13.79 -13.67
C GLY A 89 -6.09 -14.66 -12.82
N GLU A 90 -5.77 -15.93 -12.61
CA GLU A 90 -6.55 -16.88 -11.81
C GLU A 90 -6.33 -16.68 -10.31
N GLU A 91 -7.34 -17.01 -9.52
CA GLU A 91 -7.23 -17.09 -8.06
C GLU A 91 -6.39 -18.29 -7.64
N GLY A 92 -5.41 -18.04 -6.77
CA GLY A 92 -4.53 -19.08 -6.23
C GLY A 92 -3.15 -18.58 -5.82
N VAL A 93 -3.02 -17.28 -5.53
CA VAL A 93 -1.79 -16.73 -4.95
C VAL A 93 -1.74 -17.04 -3.47
N GLU A 94 -0.64 -17.65 -3.04
CA GLU A 94 -0.33 -17.96 -1.66
C GLU A 94 1.05 -17.41 -1.30
N ARG A 95 1.30 -17.20 -0.01
CA ARG A 95 2.61 -16.75 0.46
C ARG A 95 3.66 -17.83 0.25
N LEU A 96 4.84 -17.44 -0.21
CA LEU A 96 5.94 -18.39 -0.41
C LEU A 96 6.56 -18.82 0.93
N ASP A 97 6.78 -17.86 1.84
CA ASP A 97 7.21 -18.10 3.21
C ASP A 97 6.23 -17.40 4.17
N ARG A 98 5.66 -18.16 5.11
CA ARG A 98 4.76 -17.62 6.13
C ARG A 98 5.47 -16.71 7.13
N GLN A 99 6.80 -16.78 7.22
CA GLN A 99 7.62 -15.95 8.10
C GLN A 99 8.16 -14.67 7.44
N ALA A 100 7.81 -14.39 6.18
CA ALA A 100 8.32 -13.23 5.45
C ALA A 100 7.18 -12.40 4.84
N THR A 101 7.28 -11.06 4.84
CA THR A 101 6.27 -10.20 4.19
C THR A 101 6.46 -10.06 2.68
N HIS A 102 7.33 -10.87 2.09
CA HIS A 102 7.62 -10.91 0.67
C HIS A 102 7.55 -12.35 0.17
N GLY A 103 7.42 -12.49 -1.14
CA GLY A 103 7.36 -13.80 -1.77
C GLY A 103 5.94 -14.32 -1.92
N ILE A 104 5.56 -14.57 -3.17
CA ILE A 104 4.31 -15.24 -3.51
C ILE A 104 4.57 -16.45 -4.40
N HIS A 105 3.66 -17.42 -4.33
CA HIS A 105 3.58 -18.51 -5.28
C HIS A 105 2.14 -18.71 -5.76
N CYS A 106 1.98 -19.12 -7.01
CA CYS A 106 0.66 -19.40 -7.58
C CYS A 106 0.46 -20.91 -7.72
N THR A 107 -0.58 -21.44 -7.08
CA THR A 107 -0.94 -22.87 -7.13
C THR A 107 -1.49 -23.31 -8.49
N ARG A 108 -1.88 -22.36 -9.37
CA ARG A 108 -2.42 -22.62 -10.72
C ARG A 108 -1.36 -22.69 -11.80
N CYS A 109 -0.54 -21.63 -11.95
CA CYS A 109 0.45 -21.54 -13.03
C CYS A 109 1.89 -21.81 -12.58
N GLY A 110 2.13 -22.04 -11.28
CA GLY A 110 3.46 -22.29 -10.72
C GLY A 110 4.38 -21.07 -10.68
N LEU A 111 3.85 -19.85 -10.90
CA LEU A 111 4.62 -18.62 -10.68
C LEU A 111 5.19 -18.65 -9.25
N ARG A 112 6.47 -18.34 -9.11
CA ARG A 112 7.13 -18.12 -7.82
C ARG A 112 7.97 -16.86 -7.95
N ASP A 113 7.65 -15.84 -7.17
CA ASP A 113 8.33 -14.56 -7.17
C ASP A 113 8.64 -14.15 -5.74
N GLU A 114 9.92 -14.08 -5.40
CA GLU A 114 10.41 -13.77 -4.05
C GLU A 114 10.40 -12.26 -3.76
N THR A 115 10.21 -11.41 -4.78
CA THR A 115 10.31 -9.96 -4.68
C THR A 115 8.98 -9.25 -4.49
N ILE A 116 7.87 -9.90 -4.84
CA ILE A 116 6.53 -9.33 -4.69
C ILE A 116 6.16 -9.27 -3.20
N SER A 117 5.65 -8.12 -2.77
CA SER A 117 5.12 -7.93 -1.42
C SER A 117 3.94 -8.87 -1.17
N SER A 118 4.04 -9.67 -0.12
CA SER A 118 2.96 -10.53 0.37
C SER A 118 2.34 -10.00 1.66
N PHE A 119 2.59 -8.72 1.98
CA PHE A 119 2.16 -8.04 3.20
C PHE A 119 0.64 -8.12 3.41
N LEU A 120 -0.15 -7.81 2.38
CA LEU A 120 -1.62 -7.83 2.48
C LEU A 120 -2.15 -9.24 2.77
N LEU A 121 -1.55 -10.27 2.17
CA LEU A 121 -1.89 -11.67 2.47
C LEU A 121 -1.55 -12.05 3.92
N ALA A 122 -0.46 -11.52 4.46
CA ALA A 122 -0.03 -11.77 5.84
C ALA A 122 -0.96 -11.10 6.89
N GLU A 123 -1.54 -9.95 6.55
CA GLU A 123 -2.51 -9.23 7.38
C GLU A 123 -3.80 -10.04 7.56
N GLU A 124 -4.34 -10.63 6.47
CA GLU A 124 -5.51 -11.50 6.52
C GLU A 124 -5.28 -12.79 7.33
N GLU A 125 -4.06 -13.32 7.31
CA GLU A 125 -3.69 -14.52 8.08
C GLU A 125 -3.50 -14.24 9.59
N GLY A 126 -3.54 -12.97 10.02
CA GLY A 126 -3.42 -12.58 11.43
C GLY A 126 -2.01 -12.72 12.03
N SER A 127 -0.98 -12.90 11.20
CA SER A 127 0.40 -13.16 11.64
C SER A 127 1.35 -11.97 11.47
N LEU A 128 0.86 -10.85 10.94
CA LEU A 128 1.68 -9.76 10.45
C LEU A 128 2.60 -9.15 11.53
N GLU A 129 2.08 -8.87 12.73
CA GLU A 129 2.88 -8.27 13.81
C GLU A 129 4.03 -9.17 14.24
N GLU A 130 3.80 -10.48 14.35
CA GLU A 130 4.82 -11.46 14.69
C GLU A 130 5.91 -11.52 13.60
N ILE A 131 5.50 -11.55 12.34
CA ILE A 131 6.41 -11.57 11.18
C ILE A 131 7.29 -10.32 11.16
N VAL A 132 6.69 -9.13 11.30
CA VAL A 132 7.43 -7.85 11.25
C VAL A 132 8.46 -7.76 12.39
N MET A 133 8.13 -8.28 13.58
CA MET A 133 9.05 -8.32 14.71
C MET A 133 10.22 -9.27 14.46
N VAL A 134 9.96 -10.45 13.89
CA VAL A 134 11.02 -11.40 13.50
C VAL A 134 11.91 -10.82 12.40
N GLU A 135 11.33 -10.18 11.39
CA GLU A 135 12.05 -9.63 10.25
C GLU A 135 12.92 -8.43 10.64
N ARG A 136 12.43 -7.55 11.53
CA ARG A 136 13.26 -6.48 12.14
C ARG A 136 14.42 -7.04 12.95
N GLY A 137 14.24 -8.18 13.62
CA GLY A 137 15.33 -8.87 14.34
C GLY A 137 16.39 -9.46 13.40
N ARG A 138 16.00 -9.84 12.18
CA ARG A 138 16.89 -10.40 11.15
C ARG A 138 17.63 -9.34 10.34
N GLN A 139 17.12 -8.11 10.24
CA GLN A 139 17.83 -7.05 9.51
C GLN A 139 19.19 -6.79 10.18
N PRO A 140 20.31 -7.04 9.47
CA PRO A 140 21.61 -6.73 10.02
C PRO A 140 21.64 -5.23 10.33
N ARG A 141 21.97 -4.89 11.58
CA ARG A 141 22.18 -3.49 11.97
C ARG A 141 23.07 -2.86 10.91
N PRO A 142 22.65 -1.75 10.27
CA PRO A 142 23.51 -1.08 9.30
C PRO A 142 24.85 -0.88 9.99
N ALA A 143 25.88 -1.52 9.45
CA ALA A 143 27.21 -1.50 10.03
C ALA A 143 27.52 -0.04 10.29
N ALA A 144 27.65 0.33 11.58
CA ALA A 144 27.68 1.72 12.03
C ALA A 144 28.55 2.48 11.05
N SER A 145 27.91 3.34 10.24
CA SER A 145 28.57 4.02 9.14
C SER A 145 29.69 4.80 9.80
N GLY A 146 30.91 4.27 9.70
CA GLY A 146 32.05 4.78 10.43
C GLY A 146 32.13 6.25 10.12
N GLY A 147 31.84 7.07 11.13
CA GLY A 147 31.97 8.51 11.06
C GLY A 147 33.43 8.79 10.74
N GLY A 148 33.71 8.92 9.44
CA GLY A 148 34.97 9.44 8.95
C GLY A 148 35.04 10.87 9.45
N SER A 149 35.61 11.03 10.65
CA SER A 149 36.16 12.30 11.09
C SER A 149 37.32 12.61 10.13
N GLY A 150 36.97 13.18 8.98
CA GLY A 150 37.93 13.80 8.08
C GLY A 150 38.60 14.92 8.86
N GLY A 151 39.77 14.63 9.40
CA GLY A 151 40.64 15.60 10.01
C GLY A 151 40.99 16.66 8.98
N ALA A 152 40.68 17.91 9.31
CA ALA A 152 41.25 19.07 8.65
C ALA A 152 42.76 19.08 8.92
N ALA A 153 43.55 18.66 7.95
CA ALA A 153 44.98 18.94 7.90
C ALA A 153 45.19 20.27 7.14
N ARG A 154 46.09 21.07 7.71
CA ARG A 154 46.45 22.46 7.44
C ARG A 154 46.87 22.76 6.01
#